data_AF-A0A3M7LY78-F1
#
_entry.id   AF-A0A3M7LY78-F1
#
_cell.length_a   1.000
_cell.length_b   1.000
_cell.length_c   1.000
_cell.angle_alpha   90.00
_cell.angle_beta   90.00
_cell.angle_gamma   90.00
#
_symmetry.space_group_name_H-M   'P 1'
#
loop_
_entity.id
_entity.type
_entity.pdbx_description
1 polymer ?
#
loop_
_entity_poly.entity_id
_entity_poly.type
_entity_poly.pdbx_seq_one_letter_code
_entity_poly.pdbx_strand_id
1 'polypeptide(L)'
;MPPQRVQTSVVLRGTKGNYELLRSLKGSTDFKAKVLSGPSTQLKWAVVKSAATDWEKVCLKREHHNYQIDEVASSPYIRALHDTVVLDESQDGPPCLVFEWMDQDLRVVSAPEFRSNPKLPRAVSHGVLSALHALKAAGGVHGDISINNIFVSDMHEAQPIAKLGDLGMDHGGAWSIAKMIRLVGQIGPPVNPQYEAEFKMANQLLDMVRSGDGLKLINRLTWRGELQHIPDPPVPSDLLDFIGYLLVVDPDKRPTASEALLHPYLQPAVEEQNVITAPSNGSDARKESFMEQCMGYLCRFKW
;
A
#
# COMPACT_ATOMS: atom_id res chain seq x y z
N MET A 1 19.44 17.68 -24.42
CA MET A 1 19.18 16.29 -24.85
C MET A 1 17.94 15.81 -24.12
N PRO A 2 16.88 15.33 -24.80
CA PRO A 2 15.78 14.68 -24.11
C PRO A 2 16.32 13.43 -23.37
N PRO A 3 15.82 13.10 -22.17
CA PRO A 3 16.27 11.92 -21.43
C PRO A 3 16.02 10.67 -22.28
N GLN A 4 17.03 9.80 -22.34
CA GLN A 4 16.99 8.57 -23.13
C GLN A 4 15.95 7.64 -22.50
N ARG A 5 14.74 7.62 -23.06
CA ARG A 5 13.67 6.75 -22.58
C ARG A 5 14.01 5.32 -22.91
N VAL A 6 13.99 4.47 -21.88
CA VAL A 6 14.10 3.03 -22.02
C VAL A 6 12.87 2.51 -22.79
N GLN A 7 13.11 1.70 -23.83
CA GLN A 7 12.06 1.15 -24.70
C GLN A 7 11.89 -0.36 -24.44
N THR A 8 10.71 -0.90 -24.77
CA THR A 8 10.45 -2.34 -24.77
C THR A 8 11.26 -3.06 -25.85
N SER A 9 11.47 -4.36 -25.69
CA SER A 9 12.29 -5.23 -26.56
C SER A 9 13.79 -4.91 -26.55
N VAL A 10 14.24 -4.18 -25.52
CA VAL A 10 15.66 -3.89 -25.26
C VAL A 10 16.18 -4.83 -24.19
N VAL A 11 17.40 -5.32 -24.37
CA VAL A 11 18.13 -6.07 -23.33
C VAL A 11 19.01 -5.10 -22.54
N LEU A 12 18.76 -5.02 -21.24
CA LEU A 12 19.53 -4.26 -20.27
C LEU A 12 20.54 -5.16 -19.57
N ARG A 13 21.77 -4.66 -19.40
CA ARG A 13 22.84 -5.36 -18.67
C ARG A 13 22.96 -4.78 -17.28
N GLY A 14 22.53 -5.55 -16.29
CA GLY A 14 22.72 -5.24 -14.88
C GLY A 14 24.09 -5.69 -14.37
N THR A 15 24.37 -5.40 -13.10
CA THR A 15 25.62 -5.82 -12.45
C THR A 15 25.68 -7.32 -12.19
N LYS A 16 24.51 -7.98 -12.06
CA LYS A 16 24.37 -9.41 -11.75
C LYS A 16 23.69 -10.20 -12.87
N GLY A 17 22.96 -9.56 -13.77
CA GLY A 17 22.18 -10.26 -14.79
C GLY A 17 21.88 -9.48 -16.06
N ASN A 18 21.21 -10.13 -17.01
CA ASN A 18 20.72 -9.52 -18.24
C ASN A 18 19.19 -9.61 -18.29
N TYR A 19 18.54 -8.53 -18.69
CA TYR A 19 17.10 -8.35 -18.57
C TYR A 19 16.48 -7.86 -19.88
N GLU A 20 15.60 -8.64 -20.49
CA GLU A 20 14.85 -8.22 -21.67
C GLU A 20 13.54 -7.56 -21.25
N LEU A 21 13.37 -6.28 -21.58
CA LEU A 21 12.15 -5.54 -21.25
C LEU A 21 11.01 -5.94 -22.18
N LEU A 22 9.89 -6.39 -21.61
CA LEU A 22 8.76 -6.88 -22.39
C LEU A 22 7.66 -5.85 -22.57
N ARG A 23 7.20 -5.26 -21.46
CA ARG A 23 6.09 -4.28 -21.46
C ARG A 23 6.18 -3.36 -20.26
N SER A 24 5.60 -2.18 -20.40
CA SER A 24 5.36 -1.29 -19.26
C SER A 24 4.27 -1.85 -18.35
N LEU A 25 4.38 -1.58 -17.05
CA LEU A 25 3.42 -1.94 -16.01
C LEU A 25 2.66 -0.69 -15.54
N LYS A 26 3.25 0.09 -14.64
CA LYS A 26 2.71 1.33 -14.09
C LYS A 26 3.41 2.50 -14.76
N GLY A 27 2.66 3.33 -15.48
CA GLY A 27 3.23 4.47 -16.20
C GLY A 27 4.17 4.04 -17.33
N SER A 28 5.25 4.80 -17.55
CA SER A 28 6.25 4.54 -18.60
C SER A 28 7.65 4.24 -18.05
N THR A 29 7.75 3.95 -16.76
CA THR A 29 9.03 3.84 -16.03
C THR A 29 9.23 2.49 -15.34
N ASP A 30 8.17 1.73 -15.10
CA ASP A 30 8.20 0.37 -14.53
C ASP A 30 7.91 -0.68 -15.61
N PHE A 31 8.82 -1.63 -15.79
CA PHE A 31 8.74 -2.62 -16.88
C PHE A 31 8.77 -4.05 -16.34
N LYS A 32 7.93 -4.92 -16.89
CA LYS A 32 8.13 -6.37 -16.75
C LYS A 32 9.31 -6.77 -17.61
N ALA A 33 10.27 -7.49 -17.02
CA ALA A 33 11.45 -7.97 -17.70
C ALA A 33 11.58 -9.50 -17.59
N LYS A 34 12.07 -10.12 -18.67
CA LYS A 34 12.52 -11.51 -18.66
C LYS A 34 13.97 -11.55 -18.20
N VAL A 35 14.28 -12.42 -17.25
CA VAL A 35 15.65 -12.65 -16.80
C VAL A 35 16.32 -13.60 -17.80
N LEU A 36 17.37 -13.14 -18.49
CA LEU A 36 18.12 -13.93 -19.47
C LEU A 36 19.33 -14.63 -18.84
N SER A 37 19.96 -13.97 -17.86
CA SER A 37 21.03 -14.51 -17.03
C SER A 37 21.01 -13.82 -15.68
N GLY A 38 21.48 -14.50 -14.63
CA GLY A 38 21.48 -13.95 -13.28
C GLY A 38 22.07 -14.92 -12.26
N PRO A 39 22.22 -14.50 -10.99
CA PRO A 39 22.81 -15.32 -9.94
C PRO A 39 21.94 -16.51 -9.54
N SER A 40 20.64 -16.45 -9.81
CA SER A 40 19.70 -17.55 -9.61
C SER A 40 19.11 -17.99 -10.95
N THR A 41 19.24 -19.27 -11.26
CA THR A 41 18.66 -19.90 -12.46
C THR A 41 17.15 -20.09 -12.37
N GLN A 42 16.54 -19.87 -11.19
CA GLN A 42 15.10 -20.03 -10.97
C GLN A 42 14.30 -18.76 -11.31
N LEU A 43 14.94 -17.60 -11.30
CA LEU A 43 14.26 -16.33 -11.58
C LEU A 43 13.95 -16.23 -13.08
N LYS A 44 12.66 -16.27 -13.41
CA LYS A 44 12.18 -16.09 -14.79
C LYS A 44 11.83 -14.64 -15.10
N TRP A 45 11.34 -13.91 -14.11
CA TRP A 45 10.78 -12.58 -14.24
C TRP A 45 11.39 -11.61 -13.23
N ALA A 46 11.47 -10.34 -13.62
CA ALA A 46 11.86 -9.23 -12.77
C ALA A 46 11.05 -7.98 -13.12
N VAL A 47 11.11 -6.96 -12.27
CA VAL A 47 10.62 -5.62 -12.59
C VAL A 47 11.83 -4.70 -12.75
N VAL A 48 11.93 -4.00 -13.87
CA VAL A 48 12.94 -2.96 -14.06
C VAL A 48 12.27 -1.60 -13.92
N LYS A 49 12.71 -0.81 -12.94
CA LYS A 49 12.27 0.56 -12.71
C LYS A 49 13.33 1.53 -13.22
N SER A 50 12.91 2.49 -14.02
CA SER A 50 13.73 3.53 -14.62
C SER A 50 13.18 4.91 -14.23
N ALA A 51 13.81 5.98 -14.70
CA ALA A 51 13.32 7.35 -14.52
C ALA A 51 13.31 8.12 -15.85
N ALA A 52 12.23 8.86 -16.12
CA ALA A 52 12.10 9.69 -17.31
C ALA A 52 12.22 11.19 -17.01
N THR A 53 11.93 11.61 -15.77
CA THR A 53 12.02 13.00 -15.30
C THR A 53 13.08 13.16 -14.22
N ASP A 54 13.57 14.37 -13.99
CA ASP A 54 14.56 14.62 -12.94
C ASP A 54 14.00 14.32 -11.54
N TRP A 55 12.70 14.54 -11.34
CA TRP A 55 12.01 14.12 -10.12
C TRP A 55 12.05 12.60 -9.92
N GLU A 56 11.70 11.82 -10.95
CA GLU A 56 11.77 10.36 -10.88
C GLU A 56 13.19 9.86 -10.65
N LYS A 57 14.22 10.54 -11.20
CA LYS A 57 15.62 10.20 -10.92
C LYS A 57 15.97 10.40 -9.45
N VAL A 58 15.52 11.51 -8.84
CA VAL A 58 15.71 11.75 -7.41
C VAL A 58 15.03 10.66 -6.58
N CYS A 59 13.78 10.30 -6.91
CA CYS A 59 13.06 9.21 -6.23
C CYS A 59 13.77 7.87 -6.39
N LEU A 60 14.27 7.55 -7.58
CA LEU A 60 14.96 6.29 -7.87
C LEU A 60 16.29 6.18 -7.11
N LYS A 61 17.06 7.28 -7.02
CA LYS A 61 18.29 7.33 -6.22
C LYS A 61 18.00 7.15 -4.73
N ARG A 62 16.94 7.79 -4.22
CA ARG A 62 16.52 7.63 -2.83
C ARG A 62 16.09 6.20 -2.55
N GLU A 63 15.30 5.61 -3.45
CA GLU A 63 14.89 4.22 -3.34
C GLU A 63 16.12 3.31 -3.28
N HIS A 64 17.08 3.49 -4.20
CA HIS A 64 18.35 2.76 -4.18
C HIS A 64 19.10 2.89 -2.85
N HIS A 65 19.17 4.11 -2.29
CA HIS A 65 19.81 4.36 -1.00
C HIS A 65 19.12 3.63 0.15
N ASN A 66 17.79 3.59 0.17
CA ASN A 66 17.03 2.85 1.18
C ASN A 66 17.32 1.34 1.13
N TYR A 67 17.58 0.76 -0.05
CA TYR A 67 18.01 -0.63 -0.19
C TYR A 67 19.49 -0.87 0.16
N GLN A 68 20.27 0.16 0.50
CA GLN A 68 21.60 -0.02 1.11
C GLN A 68 21.54 -0.21 2.63
N ILE A 69 20.36 -0.10 3.23
CA ILE A 69 20.12 -0.37 4.64
C ILE A 69 19.87 -1.87 4.82
N ASP A 70 20.64 -2.52 5.69
CA ASP A 70 20.60 -3.99 5.86
C ASP A 70 19.21 -4.48 6.26
N GLU A 71 18.54 -3.82 7.21
CA GLU A 71 17.19 -4.18 7.67
C GLU A 71 16.15 -4.12 6.53
N VAL A 72 16.34 -3.19 5.59
CA VAL A 72 15.47 -3.04 4.42
C VAL A 72 15.77 -4.13 3.40
N ALA A 73 17.05 -4.33 3.08
CA ALA A 73 17.49 -5.29 2.08
C ALA A 73 17.21 -6.76 2.49
N SER A 74 17.29 -7.06 3.78
CA SER A 74 17.07 -8.42 4.30
C SER A 74 15.61 -8.73 4.64
N SER A 75 14.72 -7.73 4.62
CA SER A 75 13.32 -7.93 5.02
C SER A 75 12.57 -8.79 4.00
N PRO A 76 11.97 -9.92 4.40
CA PRO A 76 11.15 -10.74 3.49
C PRO A 76 9.82 -10.06 3.15
N TYR A 77 9.49 -8.96 3.82
CA TYR A 77 8.23 -8.22 3.64
C TYR A 77 8.41 -6.92 2.86
N ILE A 78 9.64 -6.58 2.47
CA ILE A 78 9.95 -5.49 1.55
C ILE A 78 10.33 -6.13 0.20
N ARG A 79 9.84 -5.56 -0.90
CA ARG A 79 10.09 -6.09 -2.24
C ARG A 79 11.59 -6.01 -2.55
N ALA A 80 12.24 -7.14 -2.74
CA ALA A 80 13.69 -7.24 -2.85
C ALA A 80 14.22 -6.52 -4.11
N LEU A 81 15.29 -5.74 -3.92
CA LEU A 81 16.15 -5.25 -4.99
C LEU A 81 17.17 -6.34 -5.36
N HIS A 82 17.07 -6.88 -6.57
CA HIS A 82 17.97 -7.92 -7.05
C HIS A 82 19.24 -7.37 -7.67
N ASP A 83 19.12 -6.33 -8.51
CA ASP A 83 20.22 -5.83 -9.33
C ASP A 83 20.05 -4.33 -9.63
N THR A 84 21.10 -3.72 -10.16
CA THR A 84 21.11 -2.36 -10.70
C THR A 84 21.62 -2.40 -12.14
N VAL A 85 21.12 -1.51 -12.98
CA VAL A 85 21.55 -1.37 -14.38
C VAL A 85 22.24 -0.02 -14.54
N VAL A 86 23.42 -0.02 -15.16
CA VAL A 86 24.17 1.18 -15.53
C VAL A 86 24.05 1.38 -17.04
N LEU A 87 23.38 2.45 -17.46
CA LEU A 87 23.16 2.80 -18.87
C LEU A 87 24.26 3.72 -19.42
N ASP A 88 24.90 4.51 -18.55
CA ASP A 88 26.03 5.39 -18.88
C ASP A 88 27.00 5.47 -17.68
N GLU A 89 28.29 5.70 -17.93
CA GLU A 89 29.35 5.91 -16.91
C GLU A 89 29.19 7.24 -16.12
N SER A 90 28.01 7.87 -16.15
CA SER A 90 27.75 9.06 -15.34
C SER A 90 27.77 8.71 -13.85
N GLN A 91 28.45 9.51 -13.03
CA GLN A 91 28.61 9.26 -11.60
C GLN A 91 27.33 9.46 -10.75
N ASP A 92 26.17 9.60 -11.39
CA ASP A 92 24.97 10.13 -10.75
C ASP A 92 24.01 9.03 -10.22
N GLY A 93 24.49 7.79 -10.05
CA GLY A 93 23.74 6.63 -9.53
C GLY A 93 23.17 5.70 -10.61
N PRO A 94 22.65 4.51 -10.25
CA PRO A 94 22.17 3.55 -11.23
C PRO A 94 20.89 4.06 -11.92
N PRO A 95 20.86 4.18 -13.26
CA PRO A 95 19.69 4.65 -14.00
C PRO A 95 18.50 3.69 -13.99
N CYS A 96 18.70 2.41 -13.64
CA CYS A 96 17.58 1.50 -13.36
C CYS A 96 17.83 0.60 -12.16
N LEU A 97 16.75 0.27 -11.46
CA LEU A 97 16.69 -0.69 -10.37
C LEU A 97 15.93 -1.94 -10.82
N VAL A 98 16.43 -3.12 -10.47
CA VAL A 98 15.83 -4.40 -10.83
C VAL A 98 15.29 -5.08 -9.58
N PHE A 99 13.98 -5.18 -9.47
CA PHE A 99 13.28 -5.79 -8.35
C PHE A 99 12.83 -7.21 -8.65
N GLU A 100 12.59 -7.98 -7.59
CA GLU A 100 11.86 -9.25 -7.68
C GLU A 100 10.50 -9.06 -8.38
N TRP A 101 10.07 -10.10 -9.09
CA TRP A 101 8.74 -10.15 -9.65
C TRP A 101 7.72 -10.58 -8.59
N MET A 102 6.63 -9.83 -8.52
CA MET A 102 5.41 -10.21 -7.79
C MET A 102 4.26 -10.22 -8.82
N ASP A 103 3.28 -11.10 -8.64
CA ASP A 103 2.26 -11.34 -9.68
C ASP A 103 1.45 -10.09 -10.01
N GLN A 104 1.10 -9.30 -8.99
CA GLN A 104 0.35 -8.06 -9.13
C GLN A 104 0.52 -7.11 -7.94
N ASP A 105 0.15 -5.85 -8.13
CA ASP A 105 -0.09 -4.93 -7.02
C ASP A 105 -1.54 -5.07 -6.49
N LEU A 106 -1.76 -4.66 -5.24
CA LEU A 106 -3.05 -4.84 -4.57
C LEU A 106 -4.17 -4.02 -5.21
N ARG A 107 -3.85 -2.99 -6.02
CA ARG A 107 -4.85 -2.15 -6.69
C ARG A 107 -5.71 -2.93 -7.68
N VAL A 108 -5.17 -3.96 -8.32
CA VAL A 108 -5.91 -4.75 -9.29
C VAL A 108 -6.73 -5.87 -8.65
N VAL A 109 -6.55 -6.12 -7.34
CA VAL A 109 -7.39 -7.05 -6.59
C VAL A 109 -8.71 -6.37 -6.24
N SER A 110 -9.82 -6.97 -6.67
CA SER A 110 -11.14 -6.42 -6.34
C SER A 110 -11.46 -6.56 -4.85
N ALA A 111 -12.27 -5.65 -4.28
CA ALA A 111 -12.65 -5.74 -2.87
C ALA A 111 -13.40 -7.04 -2.51
N PRO A 112 -14.26 -7.63 -3.37
CA PRO A 112 -14.82 -8.96 -3.13
C PRO A 112 -13.74 -10.04 -3.09
N GLU A 113 -12.87 -10.11 -4.10
CA GLU A 113 -11.79 -11.09 -4.18
C GLU A 113 -10.84 -11.04 -2.98
N PHE A 114 -10.47 -9.83 -2.56
CA PHE A 114 -9.64 -9.60 -1.38
C PHE A 114 -10.25 -10.22 -0.12
N ARG A 115 -11.57 -10.15 0.02
CA ARG A 115 -12.30 -10.60 1.22
C ARG A 115 -12.75 -12.05 1.15
N SER A 116 -12.87 -12.62 -0.06
CA SER A 116 -13.25 -14.02 -0.27
C SER A 116 -12.21 -15.00 0.27
N ASN A 117 -10.93 -14.60 0.32
CA ASN A 117 -9.87 -15.38 0.94
C ASN A 117 -9.46 -14.73 2.27
N PRO A 118 -9.87 -15.25 3.45
CA PRO A 118 -9.54 -14.64 4.74
C PRO A 118 -8.02 -14.61 5.02
N LYS A 119 -7.22 -15.43 4.33
CA LYS A 119 -5.76 -15.44 4.46
C LYS A 119 -5.10 -14.24 3.78
N LEU A 120 -5.71 -13.70 2.73
CA LEU A 120 -5.11 -12.61 1.95
C LEU A 120 -5.08 -11.28 2.73
N PRO A 121 -6.17 -10.82 3.38
CA PRO A 121 -6.12 -9.65 4.25
C PRO A 121 -5.13 -9.81 5.39
N ARG A 122 -5.04 -11.02 6.00
CA ARG A 122 -4.05 -11.32 7.05
C ARG A 122 -2.62 -11.22 6.53
N ALA A 123 -2.32 -11.84 5.38
CA ALA A 123 -1.00 -11.79 4.76
C ALA A 123 -0.59 -10.35 4.43
N VAL A 124 -1.52 -9.56 3.88
CA VAL A 124 -1.30 -8.14 3.55
C VAL A 124 -1.06 -7.32 4.81
N SER A 125 -1.90 -7.45 5.83
CA SER A 125 -1.71 -6.76 7.12
C SER A 125 -0.38 -7.14 7.77
N HIS A 126 -0.07 -8.44 7.84
CA HIS A 126 1.18 -8.93 8.42
C HIS A 126 2.40 -8.42 7.65
N GLY A 127 2.39 -8.53 6.31
CA GLY A 127 3.50 -8.09 5.46
C GLY A 127 3.74 -6.59 5.57
N VAL A 128 2.69 -5.78 5.50
CA VAL A 128 2.79 -4.32 5.63
C VAL A 128 3.31 -3.92 7.01
N LEU A 129 2.76 -4.46 8.10
CA LEU A 129 3.23 -4.14 9.45
C LEU A 129 4.66 -4.60 9.71
N SER A 130 5.06 -5.76 9.18
CA SER A 130 6.43 -6.26 9.30
C SER A 130 7.43 -5.40 8.52
N ALA A 131 7.06 -4.95 7.32
CA ALA A 131 7.87 -4.00 6.55
C ALA A 131 8.04 -2.66 7.29
N LEU A 132 6.99 -2.18 7.95
CA LEU A 132 7.02 -0.93 8.69
C LEU A 132 7.79 -1.03 10.00
N HIS A 133 7.75 -2.20 10.65
CA HIS A 133 8.63 -2.50 11.76
C HIS A 133 10.11 -2.48 11.33
N ALA A 134 10.46 -3.09 10.20
CA ALA A 134 11.81 -3.07 9.65
C ALA A 134 12.28 -1.64 9.29
N LEU A 135 11.42 -0.87 8.61
CA LEU A 135 11.71 0.54 8.30
C LEU A 135 11.92 1.37 9.57
N LYS A 136 11.11 1.14 10.62
CA LYS A 136 11.25 1.85 11.88
C LYS A 136 12.55 1.51 12.60
N ALA A 137 12.98 0.25 12.58
CA ALA A 137 14.26 -0.17 13.13
C ALA A 137 15.44 0.53 12.44
N ALA A 138 15.30 0.79 11.14
CA ALA A 138 16.24 1.60 10.35
C ALA A 138 16.08 3.13 10.52
N GLY A 139 15.20 3.60 11.41
CA GLY A 139 14.91 5.03 11.60
C GLY A 139 14.12 5.68 10.46
N GLY A 140 13.59 4.89 9.52
CA GLY A 140 12.84 5.34 8.37
C GLY A 140 11.32 5.27 8.53
N VAL A 141 10.63 5.95 7.61
CA VAL A 141 9.18 5.89 7.44
C VAL A 141 8.86 5.73 5.95
N HIS A 142 7.87 4.91 5.60
CA HIS A 142 7.54 4.69 4.18
C HIS A 142 6.92 5.93 3.52
N GLY A 143 6.04 6.64 4.23
CA GLY A 143 5.42 7.88 3.76
C GLY A 143 4.31 7.75 2.71
N ASP A 144 4.30 6.69 1.89
CA ASP A 144 3.26 6.49 0.86
C ASP A 144 2.68 5.06 0.85
N ILE A 145 2.20 4.58 1.98
CA ILE A 145 1.58 3.24 2.02
C ILE A 145 0.20 3.35 1.37
N SER A 146 0.03 2.62 0.27
CA SER A 146 -1.23 2.54 -0.46
C SER A 146 -1.29 1.21 -1.22
N ILE A 147 -2.48 0.84 -1.71
CA ILE A 147 -2.68 -0.38 -2.49
C ILE A 147 -1.82 -0.45 -3.77
N ASN A 148 -1.30 0.69 -4.25
CA ASN A 148 -0.40 0.74 -5.41
C ASN A 148 1.03 0.27 -5.11
N ASN A 149 1.39 0.23 -3.83
CA ASN A 149 2.76 -0.03 -3.35
C ASN A 149 2.81 -1.33 -2.51
N ILE A 150 1.69 -2.05 -2.41
CA ILE A 150 1.60 -3.39 -1.83
C ILE A 150 1.53 -4.37 -2.99
N PHE A 151 2.48 -5.30 -3.05
CA PHE A 151 2.57 -6.33 -4.07
C PHE A 151 2.16 -7.67 -3.49
N VAL A 152 1.45 -8.48 -4.27
CA VAL A 152 0.97 -9.81 -3.88
C VAL A 152 1.33 -10.87 -4.91
N SER A 153 1.65 -12.07 -4.43
CA SER A 153 1.84 -13.28 -5.22
C SER A 153 1.11 -14.45 -4.55
N ASP A 154 0.80 -15.48 -5.33
CA ASP A 154 0.19 -16.72 -4.83
C ASP A 154 -1.10 -16.47 -4.03
N MET A 155 -1.90 -15.48 -4.44
CA MET A 155 -3.04 -14.99 -3.65
C MET A 155 -4.19 -15.99 -3.48
N HIS A 156 -4.25 -17.02 -4.33
CA HIS A 156 -5.21 -18.12 -4.24
C HIS A 156 -4.62 -19.38 -3.60
N GLU A 157 -3.32 -19.39 -3.31
CA GLU A 157 -2.63 -20.52 -2.71
C GLU A 157 -2.81 -20.56 -1.18
N ALA A 158 -2.29 -21.62 -0.57
CA ALA A 158 -2.40 -21.84 0.86
C ALA A 158 -1.78 -20.72 1.71
N GLN A 159 -0.76 -20.03 1.19
CA GLN A 159 -0.01 -18.97 1.85
C GLN A 159 0.26 -17.81 0.87
N PRO A 160 -0.68 -16.84 0.77
CA PRO A 160 -0.45 -15.63 -0.01
C PRO A 160 0.78 -14.86 0.49
N ILE A 161 1.56 -14.32 -0.44
CA ILE A 161 2.73 -13.50 -0.12
C ILE A 161 2.37 -12.04 -0.37
N ALA A 162 2.64 -11.17 0.61
CA ALA A 162 2.45 -9.73 0.48
C ALA A 162 3.72 -8.98 0.89
N LYS A 163 4.15 -8.04 0.04
CA LYS A 163 5.35 -7.23 0.26
C LYS A 163 5.10 -5.76 -0.04
N LEU A 164 5.71 -4.89 0.75
CA LEU A 164 5.70 -3.44 0.54
C LEU A 164 6.85 -3.04 -0.40
N GLY A 165 6.63 -2.10 -1.31
CA GLY A 165 7.69 -1.54 -2.16
C GLY A 165 7.47 -0.06 -2.44
N ASP A 166 8.26 0.50 -3.37
CA ASP A 166 8.29 1.93 -3.70
C ASP A 166 8.79 2.81 -2.54
N LEU A 167 10.07 2.63 -2.20
CA LEU A 167 10.74 3.33 -1.11
C LEU A 167 11.36 4.67 -1.56
N GLY A 168 10.99 5.21 -2.72
CA GLY A 168 11.61 6.42 -3.28
C GLY A 168 11.02 7.74 -2.79
N MET A 169 9.88 7.69 -2.08
CA MET A 169 9.08 8.87 -1.73
C MET A 169 9.48 9.45 -0.36
N ASP A 170 9.78 10.75 -0.32
CA ASP A 170 10.12 11.52 0.90
C ASP A 170 9.07 12.60 1.21
N HIS A 171 7.93 12.52 0.52
CA HIS A 171 6.85 13.50 0.68
C HIS A 171 5.69 12.97 1.50
N GLY A 172 5.86 11.84 2.19
CA GLY A 172 4.79 11.27 3.02
C GLY A 172 4.23 12.26 4.02
N GLY A 173 5.07 13.08 4.65
CA GLY A 173 4.63 14.16 5.53
C GLY A 173 3.87 15.26 4.79
N ALA A 174 4.50 15.94 3.83
CA ALA A 174 3.93 17.09 3.14
C ALA A 174 2.71 16.77 2.27
N TRP A 175 2.69 15.61 1.61
CA TRP A 175 1.57 15.14 0.79
C TRP A 175 0.39 14.69 1.67
N SER A 176 0.66 14.04 2.79
CA SER A 176 -0.38 13.73 3.78
C SER A 176 -0.94 14.99 4.42
N ILE A 177 -0.08 15.97 4.75
CA ILE A 177 -0.49 17.30 5.22
C ILE A 177 -1.32 18.02 4.15
N ALA A 178 -0.92 18.00 2.87
CA ALA A 178 -1.67 18.63 1.78
C ALA A 178 -3.03 17.97 1.54
N LYS A 179 -3.10 16.63 1.60
CA LYS A 179 -4.36 15.87 1.54
C LYS A 179 -5.26 16.20 2.72
N MET A 180 -4.69 16.31 3.91
CA MET A 180 -5.41 16.74 5.11
C MET A 180 -5.90 18.19 4.95
N ILE A 181 -5.07 19.12 4.48
CA ILE A 181 -5.46 20.51 4.18
C ILE A 181 -6.60 20.57 3.15
N ARG A 182 -6.58 19.68 2.16
CA ARG A 182 -7.63 19.56 1.14
C ARG A 182 -8.94 19.01 1.71
N LEU A 183 -8.85 18.07 2.66
CA LEU A 183 -10.00 17.39 3.28
C LEU A 183 -10.66 18.23 4.38
N VAL A 184 -9.87 18.99 5.16
CA VAL A 184 -10.34 19.69 6.36
C VAL A 184 -10.05 21.20 6.40
N GLY A 185 -9.46 21.77 5.35
CA GLY A 185 -9.01 23.17 5.32
C GLY A 185 -7.59 23.35 5.89
N GLN A 186 -7.02 24.56 5.85
CA GLN A 186 -5.66 24.82 6.38
C GLN A 186 -5.53 24.35 7.84
N ILE A 187 -4.50 23.56 8.12
CA ILE A 187 -4.29 22.94 9.43
C ILE A 187 -3.20 23.73 10.16
N GLY A 188 -3.56 24.39 11.26
CA GLY A 188 -2.62 25.03 12.17
C GLY A 188 -1.99 24.03 13.16
N PRO A 189 -1.00 24.45 13.97
CA PRO A 189 -0.41 23.60 15.01
C PRO A 189 -1.46 23.18 16.07
N PRO A 190 -1.31 22.02 16.73
CA PRO A 190 -2.43 21.31 17.35
C PRO A 190 -2.91 21.89 18.69
N VAL A 191 -4.15 21.49 19.06
CA VAL A 191 -4.93 21.79 20.29
C VAL A 191 -5.42 23.24 20.40
N ASN A 192 -6.14 23.72 19.38
CA ASN A 192 -6.61 25.10 19.30
C ASN A 192 -8.14 25.22 19.57
N PRO A 193 -8.58 26.02 20.57
CA PRO A 193 -9.98 26.40 20.79
C PRO A 193 -10.69 26.99 19.56
N GLN A 194 -9.92 27.50 18.59
CA GLN A 194 -10.42 28.05 17.35
C GLN A 194 -11.27 27.07 16.53
N TYR A 195 -11.07 25.76 16.67
CA TYR A 195 -11.85 24.74 15.94
C TYR A 195 -13.20 24.41 16.60
N GLU A 196 -13.52 25.02 17.74
CA GLU A 196 -14.78 24.75 18.45
C GLU A 196 -16.01 25.08 17.59
N ALA A 197 -15.92 26.11 16.74
CA ALA A 197 -16.99 26.50 15.83
C ALA A 197 -17.22 25.45 14.74
N GLU A 198 -16.15 24.86 14.20
CA GLU A 198 -16.18 23.81 13.20
C GLU A 198 -16.72 22.50 13.78
N PHE A 199 -16.33 22.14 15.00
CA PHE A 199 -16.92 20.99 15.70
C PHE A 199 -18.41 21.22 16.01
N LYS A 200 -18.81 22.43 16.40
CA LYS A 200 -20.22 22.81 16.58
C LYS A 200 -21.00 22.71 15.25
N MET A 201 -20.44 23.21 14.16
CA MET A 201 -21.05 23.12 12.83
C MET A 201 -21.14 21.67 12.34
N ALA A 202 -20.09 20.86 12.54
CA ALA A 202 -20.11 19.43 12.21
C ALA A 202 -21.23 18.68 12.96
N ASN A 203 -21.42 18.97 14.25
CA ASN A 203 -22.53 18.41 15.02
C ASN A 203 -23.90 18.84 14.47
N GLN A 204 -24.05 20.11 14.08
CA GLN A 204 -25.28 20.58 13.44
C GLN A 204 -25.54 19.89 12.08
N LEU A 205 -24.50 19.67 11.28
CA LEU A 205 -24.62 18.98 9.98
C LEU A 205 -25.01 17.51 10.13
N LEU A 206 -24.60 16.84 11.21
CA LEU A 206 -24.97 15.44 11.50
C LEU A 206 -26.47 15.28 11.84
N ASP A 207 -27.09 16.34 12.35
CA ASP A 207 -28.52 16.38 12.68
C ASP A 207 -29.37 17.05 11.59
N MET A 208 -28.73 17.73 10.64
CA MET A 208 -29.41 18.42 9.55
C MET A 208 -30.09 17.43 8.60
N VAL A 209 -31.33 17.73 8.26
CA VAL A 209 -32.17 16.95 7.35
C VAL A 209 -32.35 17.71 6.05
N ARG A 210 -32.28 17.01 4.92
CA ARG A 210 -32.46 17.59 3.59
C ARG A 210 -33.93 17.93 3.36
N SER A 211 -34.19 19.17 2.96
CA SER A 211 -35.53 19.62 2.60
C SER A 211 -36.05 18.85 1.39
N GLY A 212 -37.18 18.16 1.55
CA GLY A 212 -37.90 17.46 0.49
C GLY A 212 -38.11 15.97 0.75
N ASP A 213 -37.12 15.26 1.25
CA ASP A 213 -37.19 13.80 1.47
C ASP A 213 -36.99 13.37 2.92
N GLY A 214 -36.63 14.29 3.82
CA GLY A 214 -36.50 13.99 5.24
C GLY A 214 -35.25 13.18 5.60
N LEU A 215 -34.32 12.97 4.65
CA LEU A 215 -33.08 12.22 4.89
C LEU A 215 -32.00 13.10 5.54
N LYS A 216 -31.20 12.51 6.44
CA LYS A 216 -30.02 13.19 7.00
C LYS A 216 -29.08 13.64 5.88
N LEU A 217 -28.52 14.83 6.02
CA LEU A 217 -27.54 15.39 5.09
C LEU A 217 -26.27 14.51 5.06
N ILE A 218 -25.84 14.04 6.22
CA ILE A 218 -24.84 12.98 6.36
C ILE A 218 -25.56 11.68 6.72
N ASN A 219 -25.70 10.79 5.74
CA ASN A 219 -26.45 9.53 5.87
C ASN A 219 -25.55 8.27 5.93
N ARG A 220 -24.23 8.45 6.00
CA ARG A 220 -23.26 7.36 6.16
C ARG A 220 -23.21 6.90 7.62
N LEU A 221 -23.01 5.60 7.81
CA LEU A 221 -22.76 4.99 9.12
C LEU A 221 -21.32 5.31 9.58
N THR A 222 -21.00 4.89 10.81
CA THR A 222 -19.60 4.83 11.27
C THR A 222 -18.80 3.92 10.34
N TRP A 223 -17.45 4.02 10.34
CA TRP A 223 -16.62 3.14 9.52
C TRP A 223 -16.94 1.65 9.76
N ARG A 224 -17.17 1.27 11.03
CA ARG A 224 -17.56 -0.09 11.39
C ARG A 224 -18.94 -0.44 10.84
N GLY A 225 -19.90 0.48 10.95
CA GLY A 225 -21.24 0.30 10.40
C GLY A 225 -21.20 0.13 8.88
N GLU A 226 -20.46 0.96 8.14
CA GLU A 226 -20.33 0.81 6.69
C GLU A 226 -19.70 -0.54 6.32
N LEU A 227 -18.62 -0.96 6.97
CA LEU A 227 -17.94 -2.23 6.67
C LEU A 227 -18.79 -3.46 7.03
N GLN A 228 -19.48 -3.44 8.16
CA GLN A 228 -20.31 -4.56 8.63
C GLN A 228 -21.52 -4.80 7.72
N HIS A 229 -22.00 -3.76 7.03
CA HIS A 229 -23.11 -3.86 6.08
C HIS A 229 -22.67 -4.15 4.65
N ILE A 230 -21.37 -4.40 4.38
CA ILE A 230 -20.95 -4.83 3.05
C ILE A 230 -21.40 -6.28 2.85
N PRO A 231 -22.32 -6.55 1.91
CA PRO A 231 -22.71 -7.91 1.60
C PRO A 231 -21.67 -8.58 0.70
N ASP A 232 -21.68 -9.91 0.71
CA ASP A 232 -21.14 -10.82 -0.30
C ASP A 232 -19.76 -10.46 -0.96
N PRO A 233 -18.66 -11.04 -0.47
CA PRO A 233 -18.53 -11.67 0.86
C PRO A 233 -18.66 -10.61 1.96
N PRO A 234 -19.06 -10.96 3.20
CA PRO A 234 -19.04 -10.02 4.32
C PRO A 234 -17.59 -9.70 4.77
N VAL A 235 -17.42 -8.60 5.51
CA VAL A 235 -16.14 -8.34 6.21
C VAL A 235 -16.13 -9.18 7.51
N PRO A 236 -15.13 -10.05 7.73
CA PRO A 236 -15.03 -10.84 8.97
C PRO A 236 -14.97 -9.95 10.22
N SER A 237 -15.61 -10.37 11.32
CA SER A 237 -15.69 -9.59 12.55
C SER A 237 -14.33 -9.39 13.21
N ASP A 238 -13.47 -10.41 13.19
CA ASP A 238 -12.09 -10.33 13.68
C ASP A 238 -11.24 -9.31 12.90
N LEU A 239 -11.46 -9.20 11.58
CA LEU A 239 -10.86 -8.16 10.76
C LEU A 239 -11.42 -6.77 11.12
N LEU A 240 -12.72 -6.62 11.36
CA LEU A 240 -13.29 -5.35 11.82
C LEU A 240 -12.69 -4.92 13.16
N ASP A 241 -12.49 -5.86 14.08
CA ASP A 241 -11.90 -5.58 15.38
C ASP A 241 -10.43 -5.18 15.26
N PHE A 242 -9.67 -5.86 14.39
CA PHE A 242 -8.31 -5.48 14.08
C PHE A 242 -8.22 -4.09 13.42
N ILE A 243 -9.11 -3.77 12.48
CA ILE A 243 -9.19 -2.42 11.88
C ILE A 243 -9.48 -1.39 12.98
N GLY A 244 -10.41 -1.68 13.89
CA GLY A 244 -10.72 -0.79 15.01
C GLY A 244 -9.54 -0.57 15.96
N TYR A 245 -8.75 -1.61 16.20
CA TYR A 245 -7.52 -1.55 17.00
C TYR A 245 -6.44 -0.66 16.35
N LEU A 246 -6.32 -0.70 15.01
CA LEU A 246 -5.38 0.15 14.28
C LEU A 246 -5.86 1.60 14.13
N LEU A 247 -7.18 1.81 14.00
CA LEU A 247 -7.81 3.13 13.77
C LEU A 247 -7.99 3.95 15.06
N VAL A 248 -6.93 4.07 15.86
CA VAL A 248 -6.91 4.98 17.02
C VAL A 248 -6.56 6.38 16.57
N VAL A 249 -7.46 7.34 16.83
CA VAL A 249 -7.28 8.76 16.45
C VAL A 249 -6.13 9.40 17.22
N ASP A 250 -6.07 9.15 18.53
CA ASP A 250 -5.03 9.64 19.43
C ASP A 250 -3.68 8.99 19.07
N PRO A 251 -2.71 9.76 18.56
CA PRO A 251 -1.46 9.21 18.05
C PRO A 251 -0.53 8.70 19.15
N ASP A 252 -0.80 8.98 20.42
CA ASP A 252 -0.01 8.48 21.55
C ASP A 252 -0.62 7.21 22.15
N LYS A 253 -1.87 6.89 21.77
CA LYS A 253 -2.56 5.63 22.09
C LYS A 253 -2.60 4.65 20.91
N ARG A 254 -2.15 5.08 19.73
CA ARG A 254 -2.14 4.24 18.54
C ARG A 254 -1.07 3.16 18.68
N PRO A 255 -1.38 1.89 18.38
CA PRO A 255 -0.39 0.83 18.43
C PRO A 255 0.72 1.04 17.39
N THR A 256 1.92 0.66 17.78
CA THR A 256 3.08 0.50 16.88
C THR A 256 2.90 -0.72 15.97
N ALA A 257 3.69 -0.83 14.89
CA ALA A 257 3.69 -2.05 14.06
C ALA A 257 4.00 -3.30 14.87
N SER A 258 4.98 -3.22 15.79
CA SER A 258 5.35 -4.33 16.66
C SER A 258 4.20 -4.78 17.56
N GLU A 259 3.43 -3.85 18.13
CA GLU A 259 2.26 -4.20 18.95
C GLU A 259 1.13 -4.76 18.09
N ALA A 260 0.89 -4.18 16.91
CA ALA A 260 -0.13 -4.67 15.98
C ALA A 260 0.17 -6.08 15.46
N LEU A 261 1.44 -6.45 15.26
CA LEU A 261 1.85 -7.80 14.88
C LEU A 261 1.50 -8.85 15.96
N LEU A 262 1.37 -8.44 17.22
CA LEU A 262 0.96 -9.33 18.32
C LEU A 262 -0.56 -9.50 18.43
N HIS A 263 -1.36 -8.79 17.62
CA HIS A 263 -2.81 -8.85 17.70
C HIS A 263 -3.35 -10.24 17.30
N PRO A 264 -4.36 -10.80 18.00
CA PRO A 264 -4.91 -12.14 17.74
C PRO A 264 -5.31 -12.41 16.28
N TYR A 265 -5.77 -11.38 15.57
CA TYR A 265 -6.12 -11.46 14.14
C TYR A 265 -4.97 -11.96 13.25
N LEU A 266 -3.72 -11.63 13.61
CA LEU A 266 -2.52 -12.02 12.85
C LEU A 266 -1.88 -13.30 13.39
N GLN A 267 -2.39 -13.84 14.49
CA GLN A 267 -1.91 -15.11 15.03
C GLN A 267 -2.50 -16.27 14.21
N PRO A 268 -1.80 -17.41 14.14
CA PRO A 268 -2.34 -18.62 13.52
C PRO A 268 -3.69 -18.95 14.16
N ALA A 269 -4.73 -19.10 13.34
CA ALA A 269 -6.01 -19.56 13.85
C ALA A 269 -5.85 -20.97 14.40
N VAL A 270 -6.40 -21.23 15.59
CA VAL A 270 -6.76 -22.59 15.99
C VAL A 270 -7.82 -23.03 14.98
N GLU A 271 -7.55 -24.09 14.20
CA GLU A 271 -8.40 -24.54 13.10
C GLU A 271 -9.82 -24.84 13.60
N GLU A 272 -10.80 -24.00 13.26
CA GLU A 272 -12.21 -24.36 13.30
C GLU A 272 -12.73 -24.55 11.88
N GLN A 273 -13.25 -25.75 11.63
CA GLN A 273 -13.76 -26.22 10.35
C GLN A 273 -15.19 -25.73 10.07
N ASN A 274 -15.47 -25.53 8.77
CA ASN A 274 -16.78 -25.36 8.10
C ASN A 274 -17.43 -23.96 8.27
N VAL A 275 -18.00 -23.32 7.24
CA VAL A 275 -19.01 -23.81 6.27
C VAL A 275 -18.97 -22.99 4.96
N ILE A 276 -19.21 -23.66 3.83
CA ILE A 276 -19.48 -23.09 2.48
C ILE A 276 -21.00 -22.80 2.34
N THR A 277 -21.39 -21.66 1.75
CA THR A 277 -22.29 -21.55 0.55
C THR A 277 -22.71 -20.09 0.25
N ALA A 278 -22.76 -19.77 -1.06
CA ALA A 278 -23.42 -18.62 -1.68
C ALA A 278 -24.72 -19.11 -2.40
N PRO A 279 -25.70 -18.26 -2.81
CA PRO A 279 -25.49 -17.29 -3.92
C PRO A 279 -26.27 -15.94 -3.91
N SER A 280 -25.65 -14.97 -4.62
CA SER A 280 -26.13 -13.94 -5.57
C SER A 280 -27.20 -12.86 -5.26
N ASN A 281 -26.78 -11.63 -5.59
CA ASN A 281 -27.41 -10.54 -6.37
C ASN A 281 -27.72 -9.22 -5.65
N GLY A 282 -27.01 -8.17 -6.08
CA GLY A 282 -27.28 -6.77 -5.76
C GLY A 282 -26.07 -5.88 -6.07
N SER A 283 -25.85 -5.56 -7.35
CA SER A 283 -24.88 -4.55 -7.76
C SER A 283 -25.37 -3.15 -7.37
N ASP A 284 -24.66 -2.46 -6.47
CA ASP A 284 -24.71 -1.01 -6.36
C ASP A 284 -23.28 -0.47 -6.51
N ALA A 285 -22.99 0.09 -7.69
CA ALA A 285 -21.69 0.64 -8.10
C ALA A 285 -21.30 1.94 -7.35
N ARG A 286 -21.72 2.11 -6.09
CA ARG A 286 -21.42 3.26 -5.22
C ARG A 286 -20.82 2.88 -3.86
N LYS A 287 -20.19 1.71 -3.76
CA LYS A 287 -19.43 1.26 -2.58
C LYS A 287 -17.98 0.82 -2.85
N GLU A 288 -17.47 0.99 -4.07
CA GLU A 288 -16.12 0.52 -4.45
C GLU A 288 -14.95 1.45 -4.07
N SER A 289 -15.20 2.60 -3.43
CA SER A 289 -14.15 3.55 -2.99
C SER A 289 -13.77 3.43 -1.50
N PHE A 290 -14.41 2.54 -0.72
CA PHE A 290 -14.28 2.58 0.74
C PHE A 290 -13.12 1.74 1.31
N MET A 291 -12.74 0.62 0.68
CA MET A 291 -11.51 -0.12 1.07
C MET A 291 -10.24 0.68 0.75
N GLU A 292 -10.23 1.46 -0.35
CA GLU A 292 -9.19 2.48 -0.61
C GLU A 292 -9.13 3.52 0.50
N GLN A 293 -10.28 3.90 1.06
CA GLN A 293 -10.36 4.85 2.16
C GLN A 293 -9.96 4.22 3.49
N CYS A 294 -10.39 2.99 3.82
CA CYS A 294 -10.03 2.28 5.07
C CYS A 294 -8.56 1.88 5.09
N MET A 295 -8.04 1.25 4.04
CA MET A 295 -6.60 0.93 3.93
C MET A 295 -5.78 2.20 3.80
N GLY A 296 -6.29 3.21 3.08
CA GLY A 296 -5.71 4.56 3.08
C GLY A 296 -5.65 5.18 4.48
N TYR A 297 -6.68 5.01 5.32
CA TYR A 297 -6.75 5.55 6.69
C TYR A 297 -5.82 4.79 7.65
N LEU A 298 -5.79 3.46 7.56
CA LEU A 298 -4.90 2.56 8.32
C LEU A 298 -3.42 2.89 8.09
N CYS A 299 -3.11 3.47 6.93
CA CYS A 299 -1.77 3.83 6.49
C CYS A 299 -1.37 5.28 6.77
N ARG A 300 -2.30 6.14 7.25
CA ARG A 300 -2.17 7.60 7.16
C ARG A 300 -1.76 8.33 8.42
N PHE A 301 -1.48 7.64 9.53
CA PHE A 301 -1.10 8.34 10.74
C PHE A 301 -0.04 7.58 11.58
N LYS A 302 1.12 8.24 11.75
CA LYS A 302 2.36 7.85 12.47
C LYS A 302 2.96 6.50 12.06
N TRP A 303 4.05 6.58 11.31
CA TRP A 303 5.24 5.73 11.49
C TRP A 303 6.34 6.63 12.05
#